data_AF-A0A081DAV7-F1
#
_entry.id   AF-A0A081DAV7-F1
#
_cell.length_a   1.000
_cell.length_b   1.000
_cell.length_c   1.000
_cell.angle_alpha   90.00
_cell.angle_beta   90.00
_cell.angle_gamma   90.00
#
_symmetry.space_group_name_H-M   'P 1'
#
loop_
_entity.id
_entity.type
_entity.pdbx_description
1 polymer ?
#
loop_
_entity_poly.entity_id
_entity_poly.type
_entity_poly.pdbx_seq_one_letter_code
_entity_poly.pdbx_strand_id
1 'polypeptide(L)'
;MALEINFYYPDAETVQVSLNETTSLADLNDIVSAFAKAVNKDFTPITELLDSTHLGTGRQTEFMTYEVFNSYHSETELMRYIKKLERKDLALNHSMIALGSCTMKLNAAAEMLPLSNPQWGNIHPFVPVDQAQGYQEMLNKLELQLNEATGFAGTSLQPNSGAQGEFAGLMAIRAYHHSRGDHHRDICLIPSSAHGTNPASAVMLV
;
A
#
# COMPACT_ATOMS: atom_id res chain seq x y z
N MET A 1 -13.48 26.52 12.56
CA MET A 1 -12.89 25.18 12.74
C MET A 1 -12.26 24.81 11.41
N ALA A 2 -11.01 24.31 11.39
CA ALA A 2 -10.39 23.80 10.17
C ALA A 2 -11.11 22.51 9.76
N LEU A 3 -11.24 22.26 8.45
CA LEU A 3 -12.02 21.13 7.92
C LEU A 3 -11.26 19.80 7.91
N GLU A 4 -9.96 19.80 8.25
CA GLU A 4 -9.10 18.60 8.30
C GLU A 4 -9.13 17.75 7.01
N ILE A 5 -9.18 18.41 5.86
CA ILE A 5 -9.17 17.76 4.53
C ILE A 5 -7.81 17.98 3.87
N ASN A 6 -7.25 16.91 3.30
CA ASN A 6 -6.05 16.98 2.46
C ASN A 6 -6.44 16.99 0.97
N PHE A 7 -5.84 17.89 0.20
CA PHE A 7 -5.92 17.90 -1.26
C PHE A 7 -4.54 17.68 -1.86
N TYR A 8 -4.50 17.28 -3.13
CA TYR A 8 -3.24 17.20 -3.88
C TYR A 8 -2.99 18.52 -4.62
N TYR A 9 -1.77 19.04 -4.50
CA TYR A 9 -1.33 20.28 -5.12
C TYR A 9 -0.19 19.96 -6.10
N PRO A 10 -0.48 19.72 -7.40
CA PRO A 10 0.53 19.38 -8.39
C PRO A 10 1.48 20.54 -8.68
N ASP A 11 0.98 21.78 -8.58
CA ASP A 11 1.69 23.03 -8.81
C ASP A 11 1.06 24.17 -7.99
N ALA A 12 1.50 25.41 -8.24
CA ALA A 12 1.07 26.59 -7.48
C ALA A 12 -0.35 27.10 -7.83
N GLU A 13 -0.92 26.68 -8.96
CA GLU A 13 -2.18 27.21 -9.50
C GLU A 13 -3.31 26.17 -9.52
N THR A 14 -2.98 24.90 -9.32
CA THR A 14 -3.92 23.80 -9.42
C THR A 14 -4.11 23.06 -8.11
N VAL A 15 -5.35 22.62 -7.89
CA VAL A 15 -5.72 21.72 -6.79
C VAL A 15 -6.49 20.55 -7.40
N GLN A 16 -6.10 19.33 -7.04
CA GLN A 16 -6.78 18.11 -7.46
C GLN A 16 -7.53 17.51 -6.28
N VAL A 17 -8.78 17.14 -6.54
CA VAL A 17 -9.68 16.51 -5.58
C VAL A 17 -10.03 15.13 -6.12
N SER A 18 -9.79 14.10 -5.32
CA SER A 18 -10.19 12.72 -5.62
C SER A 18 -11.20 12.27 -4.57
N LEU A 19 -12.40 11.93 -5.02
CA LEU A 19 -13.46 11.41 -4.18
C LEU A 19 -13.42 9.88 -4.15
N ASN A 20 -14.04 9.28 -3.14
CA ASN A 20 -14.07 7.84 -2.95
C ASN A 20 -15.44 7.38 -2.40
N GLU A 21 -15.57 6.08 -2.14
CA GLU A 21 -16.81 5.47 -1.64
C GLU A 21 -17.30 6.05 -0.31
N THR A 22 -16.40 6.56 0.55
CA THR A 22 -16.79 7.11 1.86
C THR A 22 -17.24 8.57 1.79
N THR A 23 -17.20 9.19 0.61
CA THR A 23 -17.56 10.60 0.43
C THR A 23 -19.08 10.78 0.55
N SER A 24 -19.50 11.54 1.55
CA SER A 24 -20.90 11.90 1.80
C SER A 24 -21.25 13.28 1.24
N LEU A 25 -22.54 13.62 1.24
CA LEU A 25 -23.01 14.98 0.94
C LEU A 25 -22.39 16.02 1.90
N ALA A 26 -22.16 15.66 3.16
CA ALA A 26 -21.52 16.56 4.12
C ALA A 26 -20.07 16.87 3.69
N ASP A 27 -19.31 15.85 3.29
CA ASP A 27 -17.93 16.02 2.84
C ASP A 27 -17.85 16.88 1.57
N LEU A 28 -18.79 16.70 0.62
CA LEU A 28 -18.89 17.53 -0.58
C LEU A 28 -19.17 19.00 -0.22
N ASN A 29 -20.09 19.24 0.70
CA ASN A 29 -20.39 20.58 1.18
C ASN A 29 -19.16 21.22 1.86
N ASP A 30 -18.42 20.45 2.67
CA ASP A 30 -17.19 20.91 3.30
C ASP A 30 -16.13 21.29 2.27
N ILE A 31 -15.88 20.43 1.28
CA ILE A 31 -14.96 20.68 0.17
C ILE A 31 -15.34 21.98 -0.55
N VAL A 32 -16.59 22.11 -1.03
CA VAL A 32 -16.99 23.31 -1.79
C VAL A 32 -16.94 24.56 -0.90
N SER A 33 -17.30 24.45 0.38
CA SER A 33 -17.18 25.58 1.32
C SER A 33 -15.73 26.03 1.51
N ALA A 34 -14.75 25.10 1.49
CA ALA A 34 -13.33 25.43 1.58
C ALA A 34 -12.88 26.25 0.37
N PHE A 35 -13.26 25.82 -0.84
CA PHE A 35 -12.94 26.55 -2.08
C PHE A 35 -13.65 27.90 -2.14
N ALA A 36 -14.93 27.98 -1.77
CA ALA A 36 -15.71 29.22 -1.75
C ALA A 36 -15.08 30.26 -0.81
N LYS A 37 -14.66 29.84 0.40
CA LYS A 37 -13.90 30.69 1.33
C LYS A 37 -12.56 31.14 0.74
N ALA A 38 -11.82 30.25 0.09
CA ALA A 38 -10.52 30.56 -0.50
C ALA A 38 -10.62 31.64 -1.61
N VAL A 39 -11.72 31.66 -2.38
CA VAL A 39 -11.97 32.66 -3.43
C VAL A 39 -12.91 33.80 -3.02
N ASN A 40 -13.25 33.88 -1.72
CA ASN A 40 -14.16 34.87 -1.14
C ASN A 40 -15.52 34.97 -1.87
N LYS A 41 -16.16 33.82 -2.11
CA LYS A 41 -17.49 33.70 -2.70
C LYS A 41 -18.47 33.04 -1.74
N ASP A 42 -19.74 33.36 -1.91
CA ASP A 42 -20.83 32.64 -1.24
C ASP A 42 -21.00 31.24 -1.84
N PHE A 43 -21.49 30.33 -1.01
CA PHE A 43 -21.74 28.93 -1.35
C PHE A 43 -23.17 28.55 -1.01
N THR A 44 -23.84 27.87 -1.95
CA THR A 44 -25.14 27.25 -1.72
C THR A 44 -24.94 25.75 -1.48
N PRO A 45 -25.40 25.20 -0.34
CA PRO A 45 -25.25 23.79 -0.03
C PRO A 45 -25.81 22.86 -1.10
N ILE A 46 -25.07 21.80 -1.38
CA ILE A 46 -25.51 20.68 -2.21
C ILE A 46 -26.50 19.86 -1.37
N THR A 47 -27.74 19.75 -1.83
CA THR A 47 -28.82 19.02 -1.15
C THR A 47 -29.10 17.66 -1.76
N GLU A 48 -28.74 17.46 -3.03
CA GLU A 48 -29.01 16.23 -3.78
C GLU A 48 -27.91 15.99 -4.82
N LEU A 49 -27.72 14.72 -5.18
CA LEU A 49 -26.85 14.31 -6.27
C LEU A 49 -27.71 14.00 -7.50
N LEU A 50 -27.18 14.31 -8.68
CA LEU A 50 -27.83 13.94 -9.93
C LEU A 50 -27.62 12.44 -10.20
N ASP A 51 -28.67 11.75 -10.65
CA ASP A 51 -28.59 10.34 -11.06
C ASP A 51 -27.87 10.14 -12.42
N SER A 52 -27.50 11.22 -13.10
CA SER A 52 -26.83 11.18 -14.39
C SER A 52 -25.33 11.41 -14.28
N THR A 53 -24.55 10.56 -14.95
CA THR A 53 -23.10 10.72 -15.09
C THR A 53 -22.76 11.49 -16.36
N HIS A 54 -21.78 12.39 -16.28
CA HIS A 54 -21.23 13.09 -17.44
C HIS A 54 -20.08 12.33 -18.12
N LEU A 55 -19.73 11.12 -17.64
CA LEU A 55 -18.59 10.32 -18.13
C LEU A 55 -18.90 9.52 -19.42
N GLY A 56 -19.76 10.05 -20.28
CA GLY A 56 -20.18 9.42 -21.54
C GLY A 56 -21.34 8.44 -21.38
N THR A 57 -21.44 7.45 -22.27
CA THR A 57 -22.57 6.49 -22.29
C THR A 57 -22.49 5.40 -21.21
N GLY A 58 -21.42 5.38 -20.41
CA GLY A 58 -21.17 4.33 -19.42
C GLY A 58 -20.75 2.99 -20.04
N ARG A 59 -20.35 2.03 -19.18
CA ARG A 59 -19.95 0.68 -19.61
C ARG A 59 -21.16 -0.07 -20.18
N GLN A 60 -21.03 -0.59 -21.40
CA GLN A 60 -22.08 -1.33 -22.12
C GLN A 60 -21.99 -2.85 -22.00
N THR A 61 -20.89 -3.37 -21.45
CA THR A 61 -20.65 -4.81 -21.32
C THR A 61 -20.93 -5.28 -19.90
N GLU A 62 -21.55 -6.46 -19.79
CA GLU A 62 -21.72 -7.13 -18.51
C GLU A 62 -20.37 -7.49 -17.87
N PHE A 63 -20.37 -7.66 -16.56
CA PHE A 63 -19.22 -8.05 -15.74
C PHE A 63 -19.70 -8.87 -14.55
N MET A 64 -18.79 -9.65 -13.95
CA MET A 64 -19.12 -10.51 -12.81
C MET A 64 -20.33 -11.44 -13.09
N THR A 65 -20.46 -11.91 -14.33
CA THR A 65 -21.59 -12.75 -14.78
C THR A 65 -21.51 -14.20 -14.29
N TYR A 66 -20.32 -14.63 -13.83
CA TYR A 66 -20.14 -15.96 -13.29
C TYR A 66 -20.92 -16.14 -11.97
N GLU A 67 -21.44 -17.34 -11.75
CA GLU A 67 -22.31 -17.65 -10.61
C GLU A 67 -21.73 -17.21 -9.26
N VAL A 68 -20.42 -17.38 -9.04
CA VAL A 68 -19.76 -17.06 -7.76
C VAL A 68 -19.99 -15.63 -7.28
N PHE A 69 -20.14 -14.66 -8.19
CA PHE A 69 -20.37 -13.25 -7.85
C PHE A 69 -21.83 -12.94 -7.53
N ASN A 70 -22.74 -13.89 -7.80
CA ASN A 70 -24.19 -13.73 -7.70
C ASN A 70 -24.83 -14.67 -6.67
N SER A 71 -24.04 -15.49 -5.96
CA SER A 71 -24.55 -16.50 -5.01
C SER A 71 -24.43 -16.12 -3.52
N TYR A 72 -23.65 -15.11 -3.16
CA TYR A 72 -23.27 -14.85 -1.77
C TYR A 72 -23.40 -13.35 -1.41
N HIS A 73 -24.62 -12.82 -1.41
CA HIS A 73 -24.87 -11.38 -1.19
C HIS A 73 -25.21 -11.05 0.26
N SER A 74 -25.72 -12.01 1.03
CA SER A 74 -25.90 -11.81 2.47
C SER A 74 -24.60 -12.08 3.23
N GLU A 75 -24.41 -11.37 4.35
CA GLU A 75 -23.27 -11.59 5.25
C GLU A 75 -23.18 -13.06 5.68
N THR A 76 -24.31 -13.71 5.97
CA THR A 76 -24.34 -15.12 6.38
C THR A 76 -23.86 -16.07 5.29
N GLU A 77 -24.28 -15.85 4.04
CA GLU A 77 -23.84 -16.65 2.89
C GLU A 77 -22.35 -16.46 2.63
N LEU A 78 -21.86 -15.22 2.65
CA LEU A 78 -20.46 -14.89 2.44
C LEU A 78 -19.58 -15.51 3.54
N MET A 79 -19.98 -15.41 4.81
CA MET A 79 -19.28 -16.03 5.94
C MET A 79 -19.20 -17.56 5.80
N ARG A 80 -20.28 -18.21 5.39
CA ARG A 80 -20.28 -19.66 5.12
C ARG A 80 -19.39 -20.02 3.94
N TYR A 81 -19.39 -19.21 2.90
CA TYR A 81 -18.54 -19.41 1.73
C TYR A 81 -17.05 -19.28 2.08
N ILE A 82 -16.65 -18.21 2.78
CA ILE A 82 -15.27 -18.02 3.27
C ILE A 82 -14.86 -19.21 4.14
N LYS A 83 -15.70 -19.63 5.09
CA LYS A 83 -15.38 -20.79 5.95
C LYS A 83 -15.25 -22.10 5.17
N LYS A 84 -16.05 -22.28 4.12
CA LYS A 84 -15.97 -23.43 3.22
C LYS A 84 -14.64 -23.46 2.46
N LEU A 85 -14.13 -22.31 2.03
CA LEU A 85 -12.83 -22.21 1.38
C LEU A 85 -11.69 -22.44 2.39
N GLU A 86 -11.73 -21.75 3.54
CA GLU A 86 -10.72 -21.89 4.61
C GLU A 86 -10.50 -23.35 5.03
N ARG A 87 -11.58 -24.14 5.14
CA ARG A 87 -11.51 -25.56 5.51
C ARG A 87 -10.80 -26.46 4.50
N LYS A 88 -10.56 -26.00 3.27
CA LYS A 88 -9.82 -26.76 2.26
C LYS A 88 -8.31 -26.55 2.39
N ASP A 89 -7.89 -25.53 3.13
CA ASP A 89 -6.50 -25.11 3.21
C ASP A 89 -5.89 -25.56 4.56
N LEU A 90 -4.76 -26.26 4.48
CA LEU A 90 -3.98 -26.59 5.67
C LEU A 90 -3.16 -25.35 6.07
N ALA A 91 -3.38 -24.84 7.28
CA ALA A 91 -2.70 -23.66 7.82
C ALA A 91 -2.05 -23.94 9.19
N LEU A 92 -1.28 -22.97 9.70
CA LEU A 92 -0.51 -23.09 10.95
C LEU A 92 -1.37 -23.28 12.22
N ASN A 93 -2.68 -23.04 12.13
CA ASN A 93 -3.63 -23.35 13.22
C ASN A 93 -4.00 -24.84 13.32
N HIS A 94 -3.56 -25.69 12.39
CA HIS A 94 -3.81 -27.13 12.40
C HIS A 94 -2.57 -27.94 12.74
N SER A 95 -1.44 -27.65 12.07
CA SER A 95 -0.22 -28.43 12.21
C SER A 95 1.02 -27.63 11.80
N MET A 96 2.18 -28.19 12.09
CA MET A 96 3.45 -27.69 11.57
C MET A 96 3.50 -27.81 10.05
N ILE A 97 3.92 -26.73 9.37
CA ILE A 97 4.18 -26.68 7.93
C ILE A 97 5.68 -26.45 7.72
N ALA A 98 6.44 -27.52 7.53
CA ALA A 98 7.91 -27.50 7.48
C ALA A 98 8.47 -27.21 6.08
N LEU A 99 8.11 -26.05 5.51
CA LEU A 99 8.66 -25.60 4.23
C LEU A 99 10.04 -24.99 4.44
N GLY A 100 11.07 -25.65 3.91
CA GLY A 100 12.45 -25.15 3.92
C GLY A 100 12.56 -23.78 3.28
N SER A 101 13.42 -22.91 3.83
CA SER A 101 13.61 -21.51 3.40
C SER A 101 12.41 -20.56 3.62
N CYS A 102 11.23 -21.03 4.04
CA CYS A 102 10.05 -20.18 4.25
C CYS A 102 9.89 -19.63 5.67
N THR A 103 10.60 -20.21 6.66
CA THR A 103 10.54 -19.78 8.07
C THR A 103 9.11 -19.65 8.61
N MET A 104 8.33 -20.73 8.50
CA MET A 104 6.93 -20.82 8.97
C MET A 104 6.84 -20.82 10.51
N LYS A 105 7.07 -19.65 11.11
CA LYS A 105 7.06 -19.40 12.57
C LYS A 105 5.69 -18.91 13.05
N LEU A 106 5.57 -18.70 14.35
CA LEU A 106 4.40 -18.07 14.95
C LEU A 106 4.17 -16.66 14.38
N ASN A 107 2.93 -16.37 13.97
CA ASN A 107 2.42 -15.02 13.79
C ASN A 107 1.58 -14.69 15.03
N ALA A 108 2.16 -13.99 16.01
CA ALA A 108 1.51 -13.84 17.31
C ALA A 108 0.30 -12.89 17.20
N ALA A 109 -0.79 -13.19 17.90
CA ALA A 109 -1.99 -12.34 17.89
C ALA A 109 -1.66 -10.89 18.29
N ALA A 110 -0.80 -10.70 19.30
CA ALA A 110 -0.35 -9.39 19.74
C ALA A 110 0.37 -8.58 18.65
N GLU A 111 1.08 -9.24 17.72
CA GLU A 111 1.77 -8.61 16.59
C GLU A 111 0.79 -8.24 15.46
N MET A 112 -0.31 -9.00 15.32
CA MET A 112 -1.30 -8.81 14.26
C MET A 112 -2.40 -7.80 14.62
N LEU A 113 -2.72 -7.64 15.91
CA LEU A 113 -3.78 -6.75 16.39
C LEU A 113 -3.65 -5.29 15.90
N PRO A 114 -2.46 -4.66 15.88
CA PRO A 114 -2.34 -3.27 15.45
C PRO A 114 -2.69 -3.04 13.97
N LEU A 115 -2.65 -4.07 13.12
CA LEU A 115 -2.87 -3.95 11.68
C LEU A 115 -4.31 -3.52 11.32
N SER A 116 -5.29 -3.75 12.20
CA SER A 116 -6.68 -3.33 12.00
C SER A 116 -7.03 -2.00 12.67
N ASN A 117 -6.07 -1.35 13.34
CA ASN A 117 -6.32 -0.06 13.98
C ASN A 117 -6.37 1.05 12.90
N PRO A 118 -7.44 1.84 12.82
CA PRO A 118 -7.60 2.90 11.82
C PRO A 118 -6.46 3.94 11.80
N GLN A 119 -5.82 4.19 12.94
CA GLN A 119 -4.66 5.10 13.02
C GLN A 119 -3.45 4.59 12.25
N TRP A 120 -3.41 3.29 11.92
CA TRP A 120 -2.42 2.69 11.03
C TRP A 120 -3.02 2.48 9.63
N GLY A 121 -4.18 1.80 9.54
CA GLY A 121 -4.74 1.36 8.26
C GLY A 121 -5.35 2.45 7.37
N ASN A 122 -5.78 3.59 7.95
CA ASN A 122 -6.56 4.60 7.22
C ASN A 122 -5.78 5.90 6.96
N ILE A 123 -4.45 5.85 6.94
CA ILE A 123 -3.60 6.99 6.58
C ILE A 123 -3.20 6.89 5.11
N HIS A 124 -3.47 7.94 4.33
CA HIS A 124 -3.01 8.02 2.96
C HIS A 124 -1.47 8.14 2.92
N PRO A 125 -0.74 7.40 2.06
CA PRO A 125 0.73 7.36 2.10
C PRO A 125 1.41 8.71 1.80
N PHE A 126 0.69 9.66 1.22
CA PHE A 126 1.19 11.01 0.87
C PHE A 126 0.60 12.12 1.75
N VAL A 127 0.13 11.81 2.96
CA VAL A 127 -0.25 12.86 3.91
C VAL A 127 0.96 13.75 4.27
N PRO A 128 0.73 15.01 4.64
CA PRO A 128 1.73 15.82 5.32
C PRO A 128 2.39 15.06 6.49
N VAL A 129 3.71 15.23 6.64
CA VAL A 129 4.52 14.44 7.59
C VAL A 129 4.09 14.62 9.05
N ASP A 130 3.56 15.79 9.40
CA ASP A 130 3.01 16.09 10.72
C ASP A 130 1.79 15.22 11.08
N GLN A 131 1.03 14.74 10.10
CA GLN A 131 -0.08 13.81 10.30
C GLN A 131 0.37 12.36 10.48
N ALA A 132 1.62 12.03 10.13
CA ALA A 132 2.18 10.68 10.16
C ALA A 132 3.33 10.51 11.17
N GLN A 133 3.43 11.36 12.20
CA GLN A 133 4.54 11.31 13.17
C GLN A 133 4.66 9.97 13.90
N GLY A 134 3.54 9.31 14.23
CA GLY A 134 3.56 7.98 14.86
C GLY A 134 4.19 6.91 13.96
N TYR A 135 3.95 6.99 12.64
CA TYR A 135 4.63 6.16 11.66
C TYR A 135 6.13 6.42 11.64
N GLN A 136 6.54 7.70 11.63
CA GLN A 136 7.97 8.07 11.64
C GLN A 136 8.70 7.51 12.86
N GLU A 137 8.10 7.64 14.05
CA GLU A 137 8.70 7.09 15.28
C GLU A 137 8.87 5.56 15.21
N MET A 138 7.83 4.85 14.76
CA MET A 138 7.85 3.39 14.64
C MET A 138 8.88 2.92 13.62
N LEU A 139 8.90 3.53 12.42
CA LEU A 139 9.80 3.16 11.34
C LEU A 139 11.27 3.41 11.71
N ASN A 140 11.56 4.56 12.34
CA ASN A 140 12.92 4.87 12.80
C ASN A 140 13.41 3.88 13.87
N LYS A 141 12.53 3.48 14.80
CA LYS A 141 12.87 2.46 15.81
C LYS A 141 13.13 1.11 15.17
N LEU A 142 12.31 0.70 14.20
CA LEU A 142 12.50 -0.53 13.47
C LEU A 142 13.82 -0.53 12.69
N GLU A 143 14.13 0.58 12.02
CA GLU A 143 15.40 0.75 11.30
C GLU A 143 16.60 0.56 12.23
N LEU A 144 16.59 1.21 13.39
CA LEU A 144 17.66 1.10 14.39
C LEU A 144 17.84 -0.34 14.88
N GLN A 145 16.74 -1.03 15.17
CA GLN A 145 16.77 -2.42 15.62
C GLN A 145 17.31 -3.37 14.54
N LEU A 146 16.96 -3.14 13.28
CA LEU A 146 17.49 -3.93 12.15
C LEU A 146 18.99 -3.64 11.93
N ASN A 147 19.42 -2.39 12.05
CA ASN A 147 20.83 -2.01 11.97
C ASN A 147 21.64 -2.69 13.09
N GLU A 148 21.13 -2.71 14.33
CA GLU A 148 21.78 -3.40 15.44
C GLU A 148 21.87 -4.92 15.21
N ALA A 149 20.79 -5.54 14.71
CA ALA A 149 20.75 -6.98 14.46
C ALA A 149 21.66 -7.43 13.29
N THR A 150 21.88 -6.58 12.30
CA THR A 150 22.61 -6.92 11.06
C THR A 150 24.02 -6.34 11.00
N GLY A 151 24.33 -5.32 11.79
CA GLY A 151 25.59 -4.59 11.75
C GLY A 151 25.73 -3.60 10.57
N PHE A 152 24.65 -3.32 9.84
CA PHE A 152 24.67 -2.31 8.78
C PHE A 152 24.57 -0.89 9.34
N ALA A 153 25.10 0.08 8.58
CA ALA A 153 25.07 1.49 8.95
C ALA A 153 23.70 2.16 8.74
N GLY A 154 22.80 1.53 7.98
CA GLY A 154 21.47 2.05 7.66
C GLY A 154 20.62 0.98 6.97
N THR A 155 19.29 1.12 7.06
CA THR A 155 18.33 0.18 6.48
C THR A 155 17.24 0.94 5.71
N SER A 156 16.90 0.47 4.52
CA SER A 156 15.74 0.98 3.77
C SER A 156 14.53 0.08 3.97
N LEU A 157 13.40 0.66 4.37
CA LEU A 157 12.11 -0.04 4.54
C LEU A 157 11.21 0.04 3.30
N GLN A 158 11.69 0.60 2.19
CA GLN A 158 10.91 0.77 0.95
C GLN A 158 10.63 -0.55 0.20
N PRO A 159 11.58 -1.51 0.09
CA PRO A 159 11.32 -2.75 -0.65
C PRO A 159 10.25 -3.61 0.06
N ASN A 160 9.18 -3.95 -0.66
CA ASN A 160 8.03 -4.67 -0.09
C ASN A 160 8.09 -6.20 -0.23
N SER A 161 9.21 -6.74 -0.72
CA SER A 161 9.48 -8.18 -0.82
C SER A 161 10.99 -8.45 -0.82
N GLY A 162 11.40 -9.69 -0.53
CA GLY A 162 12.82 -10.09 -0.56
C GLY A 162 13.48 -9.86 -1.93
N ALA A 163 12.79 -10.22 -3.02
CA ALA A 163 13.29 -10.00 -4.38
C ALA A 163 13.46 -8.51 -4.73
N GLN A 164 12.54 -7.64 -4.27
CA GLN A 164 12.74 -6.19 -4.42
C GLN A 164 13.92 -5.69 -3.57
N GLY A 165 14.15 -6.27 -2.39
CA GLY A 165 15.32 -5.97 -1.57
C GLY A 165 16.64 -6.31 -2.27
N GLU A 166 16.72 -7.49 -2.90
CA GLU A 166 17.87 -7.89 -3.74
C GLU A 166 18.09 -6.88 -4.88
N PHE A 167 17.03 -6.55 -5.62
CA PHE A 167 17.09 -5.60 -6.73
C PHE A 167 17.54 -4.20 -6.27
N ALA A 168 16.96 -3.68 -5.20
CA ALA A 168 17.32 -2.37 -4.64
C ALA A 168 18.79 -2.35 -4.15
N GLY A 169 19.24 -3.44 -3.52
CA GLY A 169 20.63 -3.58 -3.09
C GLY A 169 21.61 -3.56 -4.27
N LEU A 170 21.31 -4.29 -5.34
CA LEU A 170 22.14 -4.29 -6.54
C LEU A 170 22.11 -2.93 -7.26
N MET A 171 20.97 -2.24 -7.30
CA MET A 171 20.87 -0.86 -7.79
C MET A 171 21.76 0.09 -7.00
N ALA A 172 21.79 -0.03 -5.67
CA ALA A 172 22.66 0.78 -4.81
C ALA A 172 24.16 0.49 -5.10
N ILE A 173 24.55 -0.78 -5.26
CA ILE A 173 25.91 -1.17 -5.63
C ILE A 173 26.31 -0.60 -6.99
N ARG A 174 25.43 -0.68 -7.99
CA ARG A 174 25.66 -0.10 -9.32
C ARG A 174 25.82 1.41 -9.26
N ALA A 175 24.95 2.11 -8.55
CA ALA A 175 25.03 3.55 -8.35
C ALA A 175 26.36 3.95 -7.67
N TYR A 176 26.84 3.14 -6.72
CA TYR A 176 28.14 3.33 -6.06
C TYR A 176 29.35 3.10 -6.98
N HIS A 177 29.26 2.20 -7.96
CA HIS A 177 30.29 2.08 -9.00
C HIS A 177 30.25 3.27 -9.96
N HIS A 178 29.05 3.66 -10.41
CA HIS A 178 28.87 4.81 -11.29
C HIS A 178 29.37 6.12 -10.68
N SER A 179 29.14 6.35 -9.38
CA SER A 179 29.62 7.57 -8.70
C SER A 179 31.15 7.68 -8.63
N ARG A 180 31.87 6.57 -8.86
CA ARG A 180 33.34 6.50 -8.91
C ARG A 180 33.90 6.35 -10.32
N GLY A 181 33.04 6.40 -11.35
CA GLY A 181 33.44 6.23 -12.76
C GLY A 181 33.67 4.78 -13.18
N ASP A 182 33.37 3.79 -12.34
CA ASP A 182 33.55 2.36 -12.60
C ASP A 182 32.38 1.77 -13.43
N HIS A 183 32.00 2.41 -14.53
CA HIS A 183 30.83 1.99 -15.34
C HIS A 183 30.97 0.61 -15.98
N HIS A 184 32.19 0.10 -16.09
CA HIS A 184 32.52 -1.19 -16.68
C HIS A 184 32.31 -2.38 -15.72
N ARG A 185 31.92 -2.13 -14.46
CA ARG A 185 31.70 -3.18 -13.46
C ARG A 185 30.24 -3.64 -13.46
N ASP A 186 29.91 -4.54 -14.37
CA ASP A 186 28.57 -5.08 -14.61
C ASP A 186 28.45 -6.60 -14.38
N ILE A 187 29.55 -7.27 -14.02
CA ILE A 187 29.56 -8.71 -13.74
C ILE A 187 29.16 -9.00 -12.28
N CYS A 188 28.04 -9.71 -12.11
CA CYS A 188 27.59 -10.24 -10.82
C CYS A 188 27.90 -11.74 -10.71
N LEU A 189 28.65 -12.14 -9.69
CA LEU A 189 28.96 -13.55 -9.43
C LEU A 189 27.85 -14.18 -8.57
N ILE A 190 27.18 -15.19 -9.10
CA ILE A 190 26.05 -15.86 -8.43
C ILE A 190 26.36 -17.36 -8.31
N PRO A 191 26.43 -17.91 -7.08
CA PRO A 191 26.57 -19.35 -6.88
C PRO A 191 25.38 -20.12 -7.45
N SER A 192 25.61 -21.32 -7.98
CA SER A 192 24.54 -22.16 -8.55
C SER A 192 23.49 -22.62 -7.53
N SER A 193 23.81 -22.57 -6.24
CA SER A 193 22.89 -22.89 -5.13
C SER A 193 22.04 -21.71 -4.66
N ALA A 194 22.23 -20.51 -5.23
CA ALA A 194 21.46 -19.34 -4.86
C ALA A 194 19.97 -19.52 -5.15
N HIS A 195 19.13 -18.77 -4.42
CA HIS A 195 17.71 -18.76 -4.69
C HIS A 195 17.43 -18.21 -6.10
N GLY A 196 16.35 -18.67 -6.75
CA GLY A 196 16.05 -18.32 -8.14
C GLY A 196 15.77 -16.83 -8.38
N THR A 197 15.48 -16.07 -7.32
CA THR A 197 15.32 -14.61 -7.37
C THR A 197 16.64 -13.90 -7.64
N ASN A 198 17.76 -14.40 -7.12
CA ASN A 198 19.06 -13.75 -7.27
C ASN A 198 19.47 -13.52 -8.74
N PRO A 199 19.49 -14.54 -9.62
CA PRO A 199 19.83 -14.31 -11.02
C PRO A 199 18.77 -13.47 -11.75
N ALA A 200 17.49 -13.60 -11.40
CA ALA A 200 16.43 -12.77 -11.99
C ALA A 200 16.63 -11.28 -11.68
N SER A 201 16.87 -10.95 -10.40
CA SER A 201 17.15 -9.60 -9.93
C SER A 201 18.39 -8.99 -10.58
N ALA A 202 19.44 -9.79 -10.81
CA ALA A 202 20.67 -9.33 -11.47
C ALA A 202 20.48 -9.05 -12.96
N VAL A 203 19.73 -9.88 -13.69
CA VAL A 203 19.45 -9.68 -15.12
C VAL A 203 18.58 -8.45 -15.35
N MET A 204 17.70 -8.07 -14.43
CA MET A 204 16.89 -6.84 -14.56
C MET A 204 17.72 -5.55 -14.58
N LEU A 205 19.03 -5.61 -14.28
CA LEU A 205 19.94 -4.47 -14.31
C LEU A 205 20.68 -4.33 -15.64
N VAL A 206 20.69 -5.40 -16.45
CA VAL A 206 21.29 -5.46 -17.79
C VAL A 206 20.30 -4.89 -18.80
#